data_AF-A0A1B9SBY8-F1
#
_entry.id   AF-A0A1B9SBY8-F1
#
_cell.length_a   1.000
_cell.length_b   1.000
_cell.length_c   1.000
_cell.angle_alpha   90.00
_cell.angle_beta   90.00
_cell.angle_gamma   90.00
#
_symmetry.space_group_name_H-M   'P 1'
#
loop_
_entity.id
_entity.type
_entity.pdbx_description
1 polymer ?
#
loop_
_entity_poly.entity_id
_entity_poly.type
_entity_poly.pdbx_seq_one_letter_code
_entity_poly.pdbx_strand_id
1 'polypeptide(L)'
;MRHPHPSRTIMFDTLFENRVHALANNHRETLLNSDLRNTDKQQEIIKNWASSKEFAGMRDDERLERFETLVGLQPLATDVMVHGDRLFDISNLVKQFQSASLAGLTFQNERLPYETIFISFGEQKNLTVDSAEGIFFEGAYVHEVSEHGEVVFDVILVCNDPKFVDEDENAGDLLKGLTRFYHIKIPLGKPLLEATNTFSYGLDPSVLGDRSAATAGTRLVAHTILYLSQPNIEATLGHDANAPKKMAQRSMLGEYGVQLDLDWRGYPSITYLGRQPKSTFELNVAPRLPVYGM
;
A
#
# COMPACT_ATOMS: atom_id res chain seq x y z
N MET A 1 12.50 1.89 6.50
CA MET A 1 11.61 1.92 5.32
C MET A 1 10.57 3.01 5.60
N ARG A 2 10.37 3.98 4.69
CA ARG A 2 9.25 4.92 4.81
C ARG A 2 8.05 4.30 4.08
N HIS A 3 6.98 4.11 4.84
CA HIS A 3 5.60 3.73 4.48
C HIS A 3 5.27 2.56 3.53
N PRO A 4 4.22 1.79 3.87
CA PRO A 4 3.57 0.86 2.94
C PRO A 4 2.83 1.60 1.80
N HIS A 5 2.49 0.86 0.75
CA HIS A 5 1.74 1.32 -0.43
C HIS A 5 0.61 2.33 -0.14
N PRO A 6 -0.27 2.14 0.87
CA PRO A 6 -1.44 2.97 1.04
C PRO A 6 -1.14 4.42 1.35
N SER A 7 -0.14 4.66 2.19
CA SER A 7 0.22 6.04 2.55
C SER A 7 0.77 6.78 1.34
N ARG A 8 1.45 6.07 0.44
CA ARG A 8 2.10 6.67 -0.73
C ARG A 8 1.12 6.98 -1.86
N THR A 9 0.15 6.10 -2.08
CA THR A 9 -0.95 6.30 -3.03
C THR A 9 -1.71 7.59 -2.75
N ILE A 10 -2.02 7.89 -1.48
CA ILE A 10 -2.73 9.14 -1.11
C ILE A 10 -1.86 10.38 -1.31
N MET A 11 -0.56 10.25 -1.07
CA MET A 11 0.36 11.39 -1.15
C MET A 11 0.80 11.74 -2.57
N PHE A 12 0.48 10.89 -3.56
CA PHE A 12 1.00 11.06 -4.92
C PHE A 12 0.76 12.47 -5.47
N ASP A 13 -0.46 13.00 -5.38
CA ASP A 13 -0.79 14.32 -5.91
C ASP A 13 0.05 15.42 -5.27
N THR A 14 0.16 15.40 -3.94
CA THR A 14 0.97 16.38 -3.18
C THR A 14 2.46 16.24 -3.51
N LEU A 15 2.96 15.01 -3.63
CA LEU A 15 4.35 14.75 -4.01
C LEU A 15 4.64 15.25 -5.43
N PHE A 16 3.74 14.96 -6.37
CA PHE A 16 3.84 15.41 -7.76
C PHE A 16 3.84 16.94 -7.87
N GLU A 17 2.89 17.61 -7.23
CA GLU A 17 2.81 19.08 -7.24
C GLU A 17 4.08 19.72 -6.67
N ASN A 18 4.56 19.23 -5.52
CA ASN A 18 5.79 19.74 -4.91
C ASN A 18 6.99 19.60 -5.84
N ARG A 19 7.09 18.49 -6.60
CA ARG A 19 8.18 18.24 -7.55
C ARG A 19 8.10 19.16 -8.77
N VAL A 20 6.92 19.32 -9.36
CA VAL A 20 6.70 20.26 -10.48
C VAL A 20 7.05 21.68 -10.05
N HIS A 21 6.65 22.09 -8.85
CA HIS A 21 6.99 23.39 -8.30
C HIS A 21 8.49 23.57 -8.05
N ALA A 22 9.16 22.57 -7.49
CA ALA A 22 10.61 22.61 -7.25
C ALA A 22 11.41 22.74 -8.56
N LEU A 23 11.07 21.94 -9.58
CA LEU A 23 11.71 22.02 -10.90
C LEU A 23 11.47 23.36 -11.58
N ALA A 24 10.22 23.85 -11.55
CA ALA A 24 9.88 25.16 -12.11
C ALA A 24 10.62 26.29 -11.39
N ASN A 25 10.76 26.22 -10.06
CA ASN A 25 11.48 27.22 -9.26
C ASN A 25 12.99 27.23 -9.57
N ASN A 26 13.65 26.06 -9.57
CA ASN A 26 15.07 25.95 -9.94
C ASN A 26 15.36 26.56 -11.32
N HIS A 27 14.46 26.33 -12.28
CA HIS A 27 14.61 26.87 -13.63
C HIS A 27 14.26 28.38 -13.69
N ARG A 28 13.26 28.83 -12.95
CA ARG A 28 12.91 30.25 -12.81
C ARG A 28 14.06 31.05 -12.20
N GLU A 29 14.73 30.51 -11.19
CA GLU A 29 15.95 31.11 -10.61
C GLU A 29 17.08 31.21 -11.64
N THR A 30 17.24 30.18 -12.48
CA THR A 30 18.20 30.21 -13.60
C THR A 30 17.87 31.32 -14.61
N LEU A 31 16.59 31.54 -14.91
CA LEU A 31 16.14 32.57 -15.84
C LEU A 31 16.18 33.99 -15.25
N LEU A 32 15.90 34.15 -13.95
CA LEU A 32 16.08 35.42 -13.24
C LEU A 32 17.54 35.89 -13.25
N ASN A 33 18.47 34.94 -13.31
CA ASN A 33 19.91 35.20 -13.45
C ASN A 33 20.36 35.29 -14.93
N SER A 34 19.43 35.26 -15.89
CA SER A 34 19.70 35.39 -17.32
C SER A 34 19.21 36.75 -17.84
N ASP A 35 19.82 37.27 -18.90
CA ASP A 35 19.42 38.54 -19.55
C ASP A 35 18.06 38.47 -20.28
N LEU A 36 17.36 37.33 -20.20
CA LEU A 36 16.07 37.14 -20.86
C LEU A 36 14.93 37.77 -20.05
N ARG A 37 14.00 38.45 -20.73
CA ARG A 37 12.74 38.91 -20.12
C ARG A 37 12.01 37.72 -19.47
N ASN A 38 11.47 37.91 -18.27
CA ASN A 38 10.65 36.94 -17.54
C ASN A 38 9.16 37.33 -17.70
N THR A 39 8.47 36.72 -18.64
CA THR A 39 7.04 36.95 -18.94
C THR A 39 6.17 35.79 -18.48
N ASP A 40 4.87 36.04 -18.25
CA ASP A 40 3.90 35.00 -17.83
C ASP A 40 3.85 33.81 -18.80
N LYS A 41 3.94 34.07 -20.12
CA LYS A 41 4.01 33.01 -21.13
C LYS A 41 5.25 32.14 -20.99
N GLN A 42 6.39 32.70 -20.61
CA GLN A 42 7.59 31.89 -20.36
C GLN A 42 7.42 31.05 -19.10
N GLN A 43 6.81 31.59 -18.05
CA GLN A 43 6.50 30.83 -16.83
C GLN A 43 5.59 29.62 -17.13
N GLU A 44 4.59 29.80 -17.99
CA GLU A 44 3.71 28.72 -18.45
C GLU A 44 4.48 27.66 -19.26
N ILE A 45 5.32 28.07 -20.22
CA ILE A 45 6.17 27.16 -21.00
C ILE A 45 7.10 26.35 -20.10
N ILE A 46 7.71 26.98 -19.10
CA ILE A 46 8.60 26.30 -18.14
C ILE A 46 7.84 25.29 -17.32
N LYS A 47 6.63 25.64 -16.85
CA LYS A 47 5.78 24.71 -16.12
C LYS A 47 5.42 23.49 -16.97
N ASN A 48 5.03 23.71 -18.22
CA ASN A 48 4.71 22.61 -19.16
C ASN A 48 5.93 21.74 -19.48
N TRP A 49 7.12 22.35 -19.63
CA TRP A 49 8.38 21.63 -19.79
C TRP A 49 8.73 20.81 -18.55
N ALA A 50 8.59 21.38 -17.35
CA ALA A 50 8.85 20.68 -16.09
C ALA A 50 7.94 19.47 -15.94
N SER A 51 6.63 19.63 -16.20
CA SER A 51 5.68 18.51 -16.21
C SER A 51 6.05 17.45 -17.26
N SER A 52 6.48 17.86 -18.46
CA SER A 52 6.89 16.90 -19.50
C SER A 52 8.14 16.11 -19.09
N LYS A 53 9.08 16.76 -18.39
CA LYS A 53 10.30 16.13 -17.88
C LYS A 53 9.99 15.11 -16.78
N GLU A 54 9.01 15.39 -15.92
CA GLU A 54 8.58 14.47 -14.85
C GLU A 54 7.96 13.17 -15.37
N PHE A 55 7.52 13.11 -16.63
CA PHE A 55 7.01 11.88 -17.27
C PHE A 55 7.91 11.38 -18.41
N ALA A 56 9.17 11.82 -18.45
CA ALA A 56 10.12 11.35 -19.45
C ALA A 56 10.29 9.83 -19.37
N GLY A 57 10.15 9.12 -20.50
CA GLY A 57 10.22 7.66 -20.55
C GLY A 57 8.90 6.93 -20.29
N MET A 58 7.78 7.66 -20.21
CA MET A 58 6.42 7.10 -20.14
C MET A 58 5.59 7.59 -21.32
N ARG A 59 5.02 6.65 -22.08
CA ARG A 59 4.15 6.97 -23.21
C ARG A 59 2.81 7.53 -22.71
N ASP A 60 2.10 8.31 -23.54
CA ASP A 60 0.86 8.97 -23.11
C ASP A 60 -0.27 7.95 -22.82
N ASP A 61 -0.34 6.84 -23.56
CA ASP A 61 -1.27 5.73 -23.33
C ASP A 61 -0.99 5.04 -22.00
N GLU A 62 0.27 4.71 -21.75
CA GLU A 62 0.73 4.16 -20.47
C GLU A 62 0.42 5.12 -19.32
N ARG A 63 0.68 6.42 -19.50
CA ARG A 63 0.40 7.43 -18.48
C ARG A 63 -1.07 7.46 -18.10
N LEU A 64 -1.98 7.44 -19.09
CA LEU A 64 -3.42 7.44 -18.85
C LEU A 64 -3.86 6.20 -18.07
N GLU A 65 -3.48 5.01 -18.51
CA GLU A 65 -3.80 3.74 -17.85
C GLU A 65 -3.35 3.72 -16.38
N ARG A 66 -2.16 4.27 -16.13
CA ARG A 66 -1.57 4.35 -14.78
C ARG A 66 -2.32 5.33 -13.89
N PHE A 67 -2.72 6.48 -14.41
CA PHE A 67 -3.57 7.42 -13.67
C PHE A 67 -4.94 6.81 -13.37
N GLU A 68 -5.57 6.12 -14.31
CA GLU A 68 -6.83 5.42 -14.08
C GLU A 68 -6.68 4.35 -12.98
N THR A 69 -5.57 3.61 -13.00
CA THR A 69 -5.23 2.64 -11.94
C THR A 69 -5.07 3.34 -10.58
N LEU A 70 -4.34 4.44 -10.53
CA LEU A 70 -4.14 5.22 -9.29
C LEU A 70 -5.48 5.73 -8.75
N VAL A 71 -6.35 6.26 -9.61
CA VAL A 71 -7.71 6.71 -9.25
C VAL A 71 -8.55 5.56 -8.72
N GLY A 72 -8.37 4.33 -9.21
CA GLY A 72 -9.01 3.13 -8.66
C GLY A 72 -8.49 2.72 -7.28
N LEU A 73 -7.18 2.88 -7.03
CA LEU A 73 -6.53 2.51 -5.76
C LEU A 73 -6.70 3.57 -4.66
N GLN A 74 -6.79 4.85 -5.03
CA GLN A 74 -6.84 5.98 -4.09
C GLN A 74 -8.02 5.91 -3.11
N PRO A 75 -9.25 5.51 -3.48
CA PRO A 75 -10.34 5.30 -2.53
C PRO A 75 -10.02 4.22 -1.49
N LEU A 76 -9.45 3.08 -1.90
CA LEU A 76 -9.05 2.00 -0.99
C LEU A 76 -7.93 2.45 -0.05
N ALA A 77 -6.94 3.15 -0.59
CA ALA A 77 -5.85 3.73 0.19
C ALA A 77 -6.39 4.72 1.22
N THR A 78 -7.27 5.62 0.81
CA THR A 78 -7.89 6.64 1.65
C THR A 78 -8.70 6.01 2.77
N ASP A 79 -9.53 5.01 2.47
CA ASP A 79 -10.31 4.29 3.47
C ASP A 79 -9.41 3.60 4.50
N VAL A 80 -8.30 2.98 4.06
CA VAL A 80 -7.32 2.38 4.97
C VAL A 80 -6.59 3.43 5.83
N MET A 81 -6.24 4.59 5.28
CA MET A 81 -5.40 5.58 5.97
C MET A 81 -6.19 6.53 6.87
N VAL A 82 -7.45 6.85 6.53
CA VAL A 82 -8.34 7.65 7.38
C VAL A 82 -8.62 6.92 8.71
N HIS A 83 -8.56 5.60 8.67
CA HIS A 83 -8.84 4.73 9.81
C HIS A 83 -7.55 4.00 10.22
N GLY A 84 -6.80 4.59 11.17
CA GLY A 84 -5.47 4.12 11.60
C GLY A 84 -5.40 2.72 12.25
N ASP A 85 -6.45 1.93 12.17
CA ASP A 85 -6.60 0.56 12.65
C ASP A 85 -6.78 -0.48 11.53
N ARG A 86 -6.80 -0.06 10.25
CA ARG A 86 -7.05 -0.94 9.09
C ARG A 86 -5.81 -1.46 8.37
N LEU A 87 -4.63 -1.10 8.88
CA LEU A 87 -3.34 -1.53 8.34
C LEU A 87 -2.76 -2.65 9.20
N PHE A 88 -2.64 -3.84 8.65
CA PHE A 88 -2.15 -5.03 9.33
C PHE A 88 -0.79 -5.46 8.80
N ASP A 89 0.21 -5.56 9.67
CA ASP A 89 1.51 -6.12 9.31
C ASP A 89 1.63 -7.57 9.74
N ILE A 90 1.87 -8.46 8.77
CA ILE A 90 2.00 -9.91 8.99
C ILE A 90 3.44 -10.39 8.81
N SER A 91 4.43 -9.49 8.77
CA SER A 91 5.83 -9.83 8.45
C SER A 91 6.39 -10.96 9.34
N ASN A 92 5.91 -11.08 10.58
CA ASN A 92 6.29 -12.16 11.52
C ASN A 92 5.57 -13.50 11.26
N LEU A 93 4.42 -13.48 10.61
CA LEU A 93 3.59 -14.65 10.32
C LEU A 93 3.84 -15.23 8.92
N VAL A 94 4.52 -14.48 8.02
CA VAL A 94 4.76 -14.91 6.63
C VAL A 94 5.30 -16.33 6.52
N LYS A 95 6.32 -16.68 7.31
CA LYS A 95 6.92 -18.03 7.27
C LYS A 95 5.91 -19.12 7.65
N GLN A 96 5.14 -18.87 8.70
CA GLN A 96 4.10 -19.80 9.16
C GLN A 96 3.01 -19.96 8.10
N PHE A 97 2.45 -18.85 7.60
CA PHE A 97 1.37 -18.86 6.62
C PHE A 97 1.79 -19.49 5.29
N GLN A 98 3.01 -19.25 4.82
CA GLN A 98 3.51 -19.88 3.60
C GLN A 98 3.62 -21.41 3.72
N SER A 99 4.09 -21.89 4.88
CA SER A 99 4.22 -23.32 5.16
C SER A 99 2.89 -24.02 5.41
N ALA A 100 1.86 -23.29 5.82
CA ALA A 100 0.55 -23.84 6.13
C ALA A 100 -0.21 -24.23 4.86
N SER A 101 -0.75 -25.45 4.85
CA SER A 101 -1.54 -25.95 3.73
C SER A 101 -2.89 -25.23 3.64
N LEU A 102 -3.32 -24.95 2.41
CA LEU A 102 -4.70 -24.52 2.10
C LEU A 102 -5.59 -25.68 1.65
N ALA A 103 -5.05 -26.90 1.61
CA ALA A 103 -5.79 -28.06 1.14
C ALA A 103 -6.96 -28.38 2.09
N GLY A 104 -8.17 -28.52 1.53
CA GLY A 104 -9.38 -28.76 2.30
C GLY A 104 -9.93 -27.55 3.05
N LEU A 105 -9.30 -26.37 2.93
CA LEU A 105 -9.82 -25.13 3.49
C LEU A 105 -10.70 -24.40 2.49
N THR A 106 -11.73 -23.75 3.02
CA THR A 106 -12.71 -22.92 2.30
C THR A 106 -13.09 -21.78 3.23
N PHE A 107 -13.32 -20.59 2.70
CA PHE A 107 -14.03 -19.60 3.49
C PHE A 107 -15.50 -20.01 3.60
N GLN A 108 -15.99 -20.19 4.81
CA GLN A 108 -17.40 -20.48 5.10
C GLN A 108 -18.13 -19.20 5.47
N ASN A 109 -17.69 -18.55 6.55
CA ASN A 109 -18.35 -17.39 7.15
C ASN A 109 -17.34 -16.33 7.61
N GLU A 110 -16.10 -16.42 7.13
CA GLU A 110 -15.04 -15.48 7.47
C GLU A 110 -15.45 -14.07 7.04
N ARG A 111 -15.10 -13.12 7.89
CA ARG A 111 -15.37 -11.70 7.73
C ARG A 111 -14.11 -10.93 8.10
N LEU A 112 -13.88 -9.84 7.39
CA LEU A 112 -12.85 -8.91 7.80
C LEU A 112 -13.30 -8.11 9.03
N PRO A 113 -12.36 -7.64 9.87
CA PRO A 113 -12.70 -6.72 10.95
C PRO A 113 -13.22 -5.36 10.44
N TYR A 114 -12.91 -5.02 9.18
CA TYR A 114 -13.34 -3.81 8.49
C TYR A 114 -13.61 -4.14 7.02
N GLU A 115 -14.48 -3.36 6.37
CA GLU A 115 -14.85 -3.57 4.96
C GLU A 115 -13.64 -3.55 4.02
N THR A 116 -12.68 -2.66 4.26
CA THR A 116 -11.39 -2.63 3.57
C THR A 116 -10.26 -2.68 4.57
N ILE A 117 -9.26 -3.51 4.30
CA ILE A 117 -8.00 -3.52 5.05
C ILE A 117 -6.82 -3.50 4.10
N PHE A 118 -5.66 -3.09 4.60
CA PHE A 118 -4.39 -3.33 3.94
C PHE A 118 -3.55 -4.32 4.76
N ILE A 119 -3.01 -5.33 4.08
CA ILE A 119 -2.11 -6.32 4.68
C ILE A 119 -0.70 -6.05 4.16
N SER A 120 0.20 -5.60 5.04
CA SER A 120 1.64 -5.50 4.79
C SER A 120 2.31 -6.85 5.01
N PHE A 121 3.03 -7.33 4.00
CA PHE A 121 3.83 -8.56 4.07
C PHE A 121 5.27 -8.30 4.56
N GLY A 122 5.72 -7.04 4.50
CA GLY A 122 7.12 -6.68 4.60
C GLY A 122 7.95 -7.17 3.40
N GLU A 123 9.26 -7.02 3.48
CA GLU A 123 10.16 -7.48 2.43
C GLU A 123 10.39 -9.00 2.52
N GLN A 124 9.95 -9.75 1.51
CA GLN A 124 10.01 -11.21 1.49
C GLN A 124 10.50 -11.73 0.13
N LYS A 125 11.50 -12.62 0.15
CA LYS A 125 12.11 -13.18 -1.07
C LYS A 125 11.14 -13.98 -1.95
N ASN A 126 10.16 -14.63 -1.34
CA ASN A 126 9.16 -15.43 -2.06
C ASN A 126 8.02 -14.57 -2.63
N LEU A 127 8.07 -13.26 -2.44
CA LEU A 127 7.16 -12.27 -3.02
C LEU A 127 7.84 -11.40 -4.08
N THR A 128 9.09 -11.71 -4.41
CA THR A 128 9.86 -11.01 -5.46
C THR A 128 9.25 -11.32 -6.82
N VAL A 129 8.85 -10.27 -7.52
CA VAL A 129 8.29 -10.28 -8.87
C VAL A 129 9.39 -10.17 -9.92
N ASP A 130 10.34 -9.26 -9.67
CA ASP A 130 11.53 -9.08 -10.50
C ASP A 130 12.75 -8.85 -9.60
N SER A 131 13.66 -9.82 -9.56
CA SER A 131 14.87 -9.74 -8.74
C SER A 131 15.92 -8.76 -9.28
N ALA A 132 15.92 -8.47 -10.59
CA ALA A 132 16.87 -7.56 -11.21
C ALA A 132 16.51 -6.10 -10.91
N GLU A 133 15.21 -5.80 -10.99
CA GLU A 133 14.67 -4.48 -10.65
C GLU A 133 14.36 -4.33 -9.15
N GLY A 134 14.37 -5.43 -8.39
CA GLY A 134 14.07 -5.44 -6.96
C GLY A 134 12.57 -5.28 -6.65
N ILE A 135 11.69 -5.54 -7.62
CA ILE A 135 10.24 -5.40 -7.47
C ILE A 135 9.70 -6.59 -6.69
N PHE A 136 8.88 -6.33 -5.67
CA PHE A 136 8.21 -7.36 -4.87
C PHE A 136 6.82 -6.93 -4.42
N PHE A 137 5.93 -7.89 -4.16
CA PHE A 137 4.64 -7.59 -3.52
C PHE A 137 4.87 -7.20 -2.05
N GLU A 138 4.59 -5.94 -1.73
CA GLU A 138 4.74 -5.43 -0.36
C GLU A 138 3.53 -5.71 0.52
N GLY A 139 2.37 -5.88 -0.12
CA GLY A 139 1.12 -6.00 0.58
C GLY A 139 -0.06 -6.17 -0.36
N ALA A 140 -1.25 -6.11 0.22
CA ALA A 140 -2.50 -6.24 -0.48
C ALA A 140 -3.61 -5.39 0.12
N TYR A 141 -4.41 -4.77 -0.72
CA TYR A 141 -5.75 -4.36 -0.33
C TYR A 141 -6.67 -5.57 -0.35
N VAL A 142 -7.49 -5.69 0.69
CA VAL A 142 -8.55 -6.69 0.75
C VAL A 142 -9.84 -5.94 1.06
N HIS A 143 -10.79 -6.05 0.16
CA HIS A 143 -12.10 -5.42 0.28
C HIS A 143 -13.17 -6.52 0.25
N GLU A 144 -14.04 -6.54 1.25
CA GLU A 144 -15.16 -7.47 1.32
C GLU A 144 -16.34 -6.90 0.53
N VAL A 145 -16.70 -7.54 -0.58
CA VAL A 145 -17.80 -7.11 -1.46
C VAL A 145 -18.90 -8.14 -1.51
N SER A 146 -20.15 -7.68 -1.65
CA SER A 146 -21.30 -8.54 -1.93
C SER A 146 -21.64 -8.48 -3.42
N GLU A 147 -21.32 -9.54 -4.16
CA GLU A 147 -21.58 -9.67 -5.59
C GLU A 147 -22.66 -10.72 -5.82
N HIS A 148 -23.78 -10.34 -6.42
CA HIS A 148 -24.90 -11.24 -6.72
C HIS A 148 -25.44 -12.01 -5.49
N GLY A 149 -25.30 -11.45 -4.28
CA GLY A 149 -25.72 -12.07 -3.03
C GLY A 149 -24.68 -13.03 -2.41
N GLU A 150 -23.51 -13.16 -3.03
CA GLU A 150 -22.37 -13.89 -2.50
C GLU A 150 -21.30 -12.92 -2.00
N VAL A 151 -20.70 -13.22 -0.85
CA VAL A 151 -19.56 -12.44 -0.37
C VAL A 151 -18.29 -12.91 -1.08
N VAL A 152 -17.50 -11.95 -1.53
CA VAL A 152 -16.25 -12.16 -2.24
C VAL A 152 -15.20 -11.25 -1.61
N PHE A 153 -14.00 -11.79 -1.41
CA PHE A 153 -12.85 -10.97 -1.07
C PHE A 153 -12.19 -10.49 -2.35
N ASP A 154 -12.33 -9.20 -2.63
CA ASP A 154 -11.61 -8.51 -3.69
C ASP A 154 -10.20 -8.19 -3.17
N VAL A 155 -9.18 -8.79 -3.81
CA VAL A 155 -7.78 -8.74 -3.37
C VAL A 155 -6.94 -8.09 -4.45
N ILE A 156 -6.30 -6.97 -4.11
CA ILE A 156 -5.36 -6.28 -4.98
C ILE A 156 -3.98 -6.35 -4.33
N LEU A 157 -3.14 -7.25 -4.82
CA LEU A 157 -1.72 -7.29 -4.45
C LEU A 157 -1.03 -6.09 -5.09
N VAL A 158 -0.23 -5.37 -4.32
CA VAL A 158 0.49 -4.18 -4.79
C VAL A 158 1.99 -4.34 -4.59
N CYS A 159 2.76 -3.86 -5.55
CA CYS A 159 4.21 -3.94 -5.48
C CYS A 159 4.80 -2.72 -4.79
N ASN A 160 5.92 -2.94 -4.10
CA ASN A 160 6.85 -1.87 -3.79
C ASN A 160 7.99 -1.89 -4.81
N ASP A 161 8.41 -0.69 -5.24
CA ASP A 161 9.68 -0.50 -5.93
C ASP A 161 10.67 0.07 -4.90
N PRO A 162 11.79 -0.60 -4.57
CA PRO A 162 12.75 -0.08 -3.60
C PRO A 162 13.56 1.12 -4.10
N LYS A 163 13.64 1.36 -5.43
CA LYS A 163 14.30 2.55 -6.01
C LYS A 163 13.53 3.85 -5.73
N PHE A 164 12.25 3.70 -5.39
CA PHE A 164 11.30 4.72 -4.92
C PHE A 164 11.79 5.57 -3.73
N VAL A 165 12.79 5.11 -2.97
CA VAL A 165 13.27 5.79 -1.76
C VAL A 165 14.17 6.98 -2.10
N ASP A 166 14.70 7.06 -3.33
CA ASP A 166 15.60 8.12 -3.75
C ASP A 166 14.81 9.32 -4.33
N GLU A 167 15.07 10.52 -3.82
CA GLU A 167 14.40 11.78 -4.20
C GLU A 167 14.57 12.15 -5.70
N ASP A 168 15.42 11.41 -6.41
CA ASP A 168 15.84 11.65 -7.80
C ASP A 168 14.95 10.99 -8.87
N GLU A 169 14.02 10.09 -8.52
CA GLU A 169 13.10 9.46 -9.50
C GLU A 169 12.06 10.45 -10.02
N ASN A 170 11.74 10.43 -11.33
CA ASN A 170 10.72 11.30 -11.91
C ASN A 170 9.29 10.84 -11.55
N ALA A 171 8.28 11.70 -11.69
CA ALA A 171 6.88 11.35 -11.38
C ALA A 171 6.33 10.16 -12.17
N GLY A 172 6.83 9.90 -13.39
CA GLY A 172 6.47 8.72 -14.16
C GLY A 172 6.92 7.43 -13.49
N ASP A 173 8.14 7.39 -12.96
CA ASP A 173 8.67 6.24 -12.22
C ASP A 173 7.95 6.08 -10.88
N LEU A 174 7.65 7.19 -10.19
CA LEU A 174 6.79 7.21 -9.00
C LEU A 174 5.42 6.60 -9.29
N LEU A 175 4.77 7.04 -10.37
CA LEU A 175 3.46 6.56 -10.78
C LEU A 175 3.50 5.06 -11.13
N LYS A 176 4.54 4.59 -11.83
CA LYS A 176 4.77 3.15 -12.09
C LYS A 176 4.89 2.36 -10.80
N GLY A 177 5.68 2.84 -9.84
CA GLY A 177 5.86 2.19 -8.54
C GLY A 177 4.53 2.01 -7.78
N LEU A 178 3.64 3.00 -7.82
CA LEU A 178 2.36 2.96 -7.11
C LEU A 178 1.27 2.16 -7.83
N THR A 179 1.43 1.85 -9.11
CA THR A 179 0.35 1.29 -9.95
C THR A 179 0.67 -0.11 -10.46
N ARG A 180 1.73 -0.75 -9.96
CA ARG A 180 2.00 -2.17 -10.22
C ARG A 180 1.13 -3.03 -9.30
N PHE A 181 0.19 -3.75 -9.87
CA PHE A 181 -0.76 -4.55 -9.12
C PHE A 181 -1.11 -5.89 -9.77
N TYR A 182 -1.65 -6.79 -8.96
CA TYR A 182 -2.27 -8.04 -9.38
C TYR A 182 -3.61 -8.20 -8.67
N HIS A 183 -4.71 -8.23 -9.43
CA HIS A 183 -6.07 -8.27 -8.90
C HIS A 183 -6.69 -9.65 -9.01
N ILE A 184 -7.20 -10.17 -7.90
CA ILE A 184 -7.88 -11.46 -7.81
C ILE A 184 -9.10 -11.36 -6.90
N LYS A 185 -10.11 -12.18 -7.20
CA LYS A 185 -11.29 -12.34 -6.35
C LYS A 185 -11.33 -13.73 -5.76
N ILE A 186 -11.58 -13.82 -4.44
CA ILE A 186 -11.69 -15.09 -3.72
C ILE A 186 -13.14 -15.23 -3.21
N PRO A 187 -13.96 -16.09 -3.82
CA PRO A 187 -15.34 -16.30 -3.38
C PRO A 187 -15.39 -17.12 -2.09
N LEU A 188 -16.45 -16.92 -1.30
CA LEU A 188 -16.81 -17.87 -0.26
C LEU A 188 -17.17 -19.26 -0.84
N GLY A 189 -17.01 -20.30 -0.02
CA GLY A 189 -17.35 -21.68 -0.33
C GLY A 189 -16.42 -22.37 -1.33
N LYS A 190 -15.53 -21.63 -2.00
CA LYS A 190 -14.55 -22.20 -2.92
C LYS A 190 -13.34 -22.75 -2.16
N PRO A 191 -12.76 -23.89 -2.61
CA PRO A 191 -11.50 -24.38 -2.06
C PRO A 191 -10.41 -23.33 -2.19
N LEU A 192 -9.78 -22.95 -1.07
CA LEU A 192 -8.76 -21.89 -1.07
C LEU A 192 -7.56 -22.26 -1.94
N LEU A 193 -7.22 -23.55 -2.03
CA LEU A 193 -6.15 -24.01 -2.93
C LEU A 193 -6.47 -23.73 -4.40
N GLU A 194 -7.74 -23.83 -4.81
CA GLU A 194 -8.16 -23.48 -6.17
C GLU A 194 -8.21 -21.97 -6.34
N ALA A 195 -8.87 -21.28 -5.40
CA ALA A 195 -9.07 -19.84 -5.47
C ALA A 195 -7.75 -19.05 -5.50
N THR A 196 -6.75 -19.47 -4.73
CA THR A 196 -5.41 -18.84 -4.71
C THR A 196 -4.55 -19.12 -5.94
N ASN A 197 -4.96 -20.04 -6.80
CA ASN A 197 -4.29 -20.37 -8.07
C ASN A 197 -5.03 -19.83 -9.31
N THR A 198 -6.11 -19.07 -9.11
CA THR A 198 -6.94 -18.52 -10.20
C THR A 198 -6.19 -17.47 -11.03
N PHE A 199 -6.70 -17.20 -12.24
CA PHE A 199 -6.23 -16.10 -13.08
C PHE A 199 -6.68 -14.74 -12.51
N SER A 200 -5.89 -13.70 -12.79
CA SER A 200 -6.21 -12.34 -12.36
C SER A 200 -7.38 -11.76 -13.14
N TYR A 201 -8.17 -10.91 -12.47
CA TYR A 201 -9.23 -10.09 -13.06
C TYR A 201 -8.70 -8.82 -13.73
N GLY A 202 -7.51 -8.36 -13.33
CA GLY A 202 -6.79 -7.21 -13.86
C GLY A 202 -5.36 -7.18 -13.31
N LEU A 203 -4.39 -6.80 -14.13
CA LEU A 203 -3.00 -6.77 -13.67
C LEU A 203 -2.17 -5.80 -14.49
N ASP A 204 -1.04 -5.41 -13.91
CA ASP A 204 0.07 -4.81 -14.64
C ASP A 204 0.91 -5.92 -15.32
N PRO A 205 1.13 -5.89 -16.65
CA PRO A 205 1.91 -6.92 -17.32
C PRO A 205 3.32 -7.14 -16.77
N SER A 206 3.93 -6.12 -16.16
CA SER A 206 5.25 -6.22 -15.52
C SER A 206 5.25 -7.15 -14.29
N VAL A 207 4.09 -7.40 -13.68
CA VAL A 207 3.99 -8.30 -12.52
C VAL A 207 3.84 -9.78 -12.88
N LEU A 208 3.76 -10.11 -14.17
CA LEU A 208 3.69 -11.49 -14.65
C LEU A 208 5.03 -12.23 -14.68
N GLY A 209 6.14 -11.53 -14.39
CA GLY A 209 7.50 -12.10 -14.42
C GLY A 209 7.65 -13.37 -13.57
N ASP A 210 6.97 -13.43 -12.42
CA ASP A 210 6.89 -14.62 -11.59
C ASP A 210 5.50 -14.81 -10.96
N ARG A 211 4.69 -15.69 -11.56
CA ARG A 211 3.36 -16.03 -11.03
C ARG A 211 3.42 -16.68 -9.64
N SER A 212 4.55 -17.27 -9.26
CA SER A 212 4.71 -17.87 -7.93
C SER A 212 4.67 -16.82 -6.82
N ALA A 213 5.14 -15.60 -7.09
CA ALA A 213 5.05 -14.47 -6.16
C ALA A 213 3.59 -14.04 -5.95
N ALA A 214 2.80 -13.97 -7.02
CA ALA A 214 1.37 -13.65 -6.93
C ALA A 214 0.61 -14.72 -6.14
N THR A 215 0.82 -16.00 -6.46
CA THR A 215 0.23 -17.11 -5.68
C THR A 215 0.66 -17.07 -4.21
N ALA A 216 1.95 -16.82 -3.93
CA ALA A 216 2.45 -16.67 -2.58
C ALA A 216 1.78 -15.51 -1.83
N GLY A 217 1.61 -14.35 -2.48
CA GLY A 217 0.89 -13.20 -1.95
C GLY A 217 -0.58 -13.51 -1.65
N THR A 218 -1.30 -14.12 -2.60
CA THR A 218 -2.70 -14.51 -2.39
C THR A 218 -2.84 -15.55 -1.27
N ARG A 219 -1.89 -16.49 -1.13
CA ARG A 219 -1.87 -17.45 -0.01
C ARG A 219 -1.69 -16.74 1.33
N LEU A 220 -0.84 -15.70 1.41
CA LEU A 220 -0.71 -14.89 2.63
C LEU A 220 -2.01 -14.19 2.96
N VAL A 221 -2.65 -13.55 1.97
CA VAL A 221 -3.96 -12.91 2.17
C VAL A 221 -4.98 -13.91 2.70
N ALA A 222 -5.08 -15.10 2.10
CA ALA A 222 -6.04 -16.11 2.53
C ALA A 222 -5.82 -16.56 3.97
N HIS A 223 -4.57 -16.83 4.36
CA HIS A 223 -4.24 -17.17 5.75
C HIS A 223 -4.45 -15.99 6.71
N THR A 224 -4.20 -14.76 6.28
CA THR A 224 -4.48 -13.58 7.11
C THR A 224 -5.97 -13.41 7.35
N ILE A 225 -6.83 -13.63 6.34
CA ILE A 225 -8.29 -13.62 6.52
C ILE A 225 -8.70 -14.69 7.55
N LEU A 226 -8.21 -15.93 7.40
CA LEU A 226 -8.45 -17.01 8.37
C LEU A 226 -7.93 -16.71 9.77
N TYR A 227 -6.83 -15.96 9.87
CA TYR A 227 -6.24 -15.58 11.15
C TYR A 227 -7.07 -14.48 11.82
N LEU A 228 -7.42 -13.43 11.08
CA LEU A 228 -8.23 -12.31 11.57
C LEU A 228 -9.64 -12.74 11.99
N SER A 229 -10.19 -13.81 11.42
CA SER A 229 -11.49 -14.37 11.81
C SER A 229 -11.45 -15.16 13.13
N GLN A 230 -10.28 -15.35 13.74
CA GLN A 230 -10.16 -16.09 15.01
C GLN A 230 -10.52 -15.19 16.21
N PRO A 231 -11.15 -15.75 17.26
CA PRO A 231 -11.64 -14.97 18.39
C PRO A 231 -10.53 -14.35 19.25
N ASN A 232 -9.32 -14.90 19.22
CA ASN A 232 -8.18 -14.41 19.99
C ASN A 232 -6.94 -14.36 19.10
N ILE A 233 -6.64 -13.18 18.57
CA ILE A 233 -5.43 -12.94 17.77
C ILE A 233 -4.40 -12.16 18.57
N GLU A 234 -3.13 -12.52 18.39
CA GLU A 234 -2.02 -11.70 18.87
C GLU A 234 -1.85 -10.48 17.96
N ALA A 235 -2.34 -9.32 18.41
CA ALA A 235 -2.28 -8.05 17.70
C ALA A 235 -1.72 -6.95 18.60
N THR A 236 -0.80 -6.14 18.06
CA THR A 236 -0.22 -4.98 18.77
C THR A 236 -0.24 -3.76 17.86
N LEU A 237 -0.89 -2.67 18.30
CA LEU A 237 -0.87 -1.39 17.60
C LEU A 237 0.47 -0.67 17.81
N GLY A 238 0.98 -0.02 16.78
CA GLY A 238 2.16 0.85 16.90
C GLY A 238 2.55 1.49 15.58
N HIS A 239 3.79 1.97 15.51
CA HIS A 239 4.37 2.57 14.30
C HIS A 239 5.60 1.77 13.85
N ASP A 240 6.11 2.05 12.65
CA ASP A 240 7.40 1.50 12.20
C ASP A 240 8.52 1.84 13.19
N ALA A 241 9.53 0.97 13.28
CA ALA A 241 10.65 1.15 14.20
C ALA A 241 11.47 2.43 13.93
N ASN A 242 11.42 2.97 12.71
CA ASN A 242 12.10 4.19 12.31
C ASN A 242 11.26 5.46 12.54
N ALA A 243 10.02 5.34 13.02
CA ALA A 243 9.17 6.49 13.33
C ALA A 243 9.82 7.37 14.42
N PRO A 244 9.68 8.71 14.35
CA PRO A 244 10.19 9.61 15.38
C PRO A 244 9.59 9.25 16.76
N LYS A 245 10.39 8.64 17.65
CA LYS A 245 9.91 8.03 18.91
C LYS A 245 8.98 8.92 19.74
N LYS A 246 9.33 10.20 19.89
CA LYS A 246 8.50 11.16 20.64
C LYS A 246 7.15 11.42 19.98
N MET A 247 7.09 11.48 18.65
CA MET A 247 5.84 11.67 17.92
C MET A 247 5.01 10.39 17.98
N ALA A 248 5.62 9.22 17.74
CA ALA A 248 4.94 7.92 17.86
C ALA A 248 4.31 7.73 19.25
N GLN A 249 5.02 8.08 20.33
CA GLN A 249 4.48 8.06 21.69
C GLN A 249 3.30 9.01 21.89
N ARG A 250 3.42 10.26 21.42
CA ARG A 250 2.35 11.26 21.50
C ARG A 250 1.11 10.84 20.69
N SER A 251 1.31 10.22 19.53
CA SER A 251 0.22 9.66 18.73
C SER A 251 -0.53 8.56 19.46
N MET A 252 0.19 7.64 20.11
CA MET A 252 -0.40 6.58 20.92
C MET A 252 -1.13 7.08 22.17
N LEU A 253 -0.84 8.31 22.61
CA LEU A 253 -1.58 9.00 23.67
C LEU A 253 -2.81 9.77 23.16
N GLY A 254 -3.11 9.71 21.86
CA GLY A 254 -4.25 10.39 21.24
C GLY A 254 -4.05 11.90 21.08
N GLU A 255 -2.81 12.39 21.00
CA GLU A 255 -2.56 13.81 20.83
C GLU A 255 -2.97 14.31 19.44
N TYR A 256 -3.79 15.37 19.43
CA TYR A 256 -4.38 15.92 18.21
C TYR A 256 -3.33 16.35 17.19
N GLY A 257 -3.51 15.97 15.93
CA GLY A 257 -2.64 16.34 14.80
C GLY A 257 -1.32 15.55 14.68
N VAL A 258 -0.87 14.86 15.74
CA VAL A 258 0.41 14.11 15.69
C VAL A 258 0.31 12.89 14.78
N GLN A 259 -0.84 12.21 14.76
CA GLN A 259 -1.07 11.09 13.84
C GLN A 259 -1.00 11.55 12.39
N LEU A 260 -1.65 12.67 12.05
CA LEU A 260 -1.62 13.24 10.69
C LEU A 260 -0.18 13.59 10.27
N ASP A 261 0.62 14.16 11.18
CA ASP A 261 2.04 14.44 10.90
C ASP A 261 2.86 13.17 10.67
N LEU A 262 2.61 12.11 11.44
CA LEU A 262 3.26 10.82 11.27
C LEU A 262 2.84 10.14 9.97
N ASP A 263 1.55 10.21 9.65
CA ASP A 263 0.98 9.75 8.39
C ASP A 263 1.63 10.50 7.24
N TRP A 264 1.78 11.83 7.29
CA TRP A 264 2.51 12.57 6.26
C TRP A 264 3.98 12.13 6.17
N ARG A 265 4.62 11.84 7.29
CA ARG A 265 6.07 11.62 7.35
C ARG A 265 6.59 10.26 6.90
N GLY A 266 5.77 9.23 6.77
CA GLY A 266 6.34 7.88 6.59
C GLY A 266 5.86 6.81 7.56
N TYR A 267 5.04 7.13 8.56
CA TYR A 267 4.86 6.30 9.74
C TYR A 267 3.41 6.15 10.20
N PRO A 268 2.58 5.33 9.52
CA PRO A 268 1.17 5.26 9.83
C PRO A 268 1.01 4.47 11.12
N SER A 269 -0.18 4.49 11.68
CA SER A 269 -0.51 3.50 12.69
C SER A 269 -0.67 2.13 12.01
N ILE A 270 -0.09 1.09 12.61
CA ILE A 270 0.00 -0.27 12.08
C ILE A 270 -0.34 -1.26 13.20
N THR A 271 -1.26 -2.19 12.89
CA THR A 271 -1.56 -3.34 13.72
C THR A 271 -0.64 -4.49 13.34
N TYR A 272 0.34 -4.79 14.19
CA TYR A 272 1.26 -5.91 14.00
C TYR A 272 0.66 -7.22 14.48
N LEU A 273 0.61 -8.22 13.61
CA LEU A 273 0.12 -9.56 13.92
C LEU A 273 1.28 -10.51 14.26
N GLY A 274 1.10 -11.34 15.29
CA GLY A 274 2.11 -12.30 15.74
C GLY A 274 3.35 -11.69 16.41
N ARG A 275 3.27 -10.41 16.83
CA ARG A 275 4.28 -9.81 17.71
C ARG A 275 3.90 -10.08 19.16
N GLN A 276 4.82 -10.66 19.92
CA GLN A 276 4.71 -10.57 21.37
C GLN A 276 4.94 -9.12 21.81
N PRO A 277 4.09 -8.58 22.69
CA PRO A 277 4.28 -7.23 23.20
C PRO A 277 5.64 -7.17 23.89
N LYS A 278 6.55 -6.33 23.40
CA LYS A 278 7.76 -5.97 24.16
C LYS A 278 7.26 -5.33 25.45
N SER A 279 7.61 -5.91 26.60
CA SER A 279 7.13 -5.57 27.95
C SER A 279 6.66 -4.11 28.09
N THR A 280 5.35 -3.96 28.25
CA THR A 280 4.66 -2.91 29.02
C THR A 280 5.44 -1.60 29.25
N PHE A 281 5.28 -0.65 28.33
CA PHE A 281 4.75 0.62 28.82
C PHE A 281 3.24 0.40 28.93
N GLU A 282 2.75 0.27 30.17
CA GLU A 282 1.32 0.17 30.45
C GLU A 282 0.59 1.40 29.91
N LEU A 283 0.02 1.27 28.72
CA LEU A 283 -1.21 1.93 28.35
C LEU A 283 -2.20 0.80 28.10
N ASN A 284 -3.02 0.54 29.12
CA ASN A 284 -4.19 -0.33 29.04
C ASN A 284 -5.18 0.25 28.02
N VAL A 285 -4.92 0.01 26.74
CA VAL A 285 -5.93 0.07 25.69
C VAL A 285 -5.72 -1.18 24.86
N ALA A 286 -6.33 -2.29 25.29
CA ALA A 286 -6.53 -3.41 24.40
C ALA A 286 -7.26 -2.88 23.16
N PRO A 287 -6.80 -3.16 21.92
CA PRO A 287 -7.58 -2.85 20.74
C PRO A 287 -8.91 -3.61 20.87
N ARG A 288 -10.00 -2.88 21.11
CA ARG A 288 -11.34 -3.46 21.03
C ARG A 288 -11.65 -3.58 19.56
N LEU A 289 -11.39 -4.75 18.99
CA LEU A 289 -12.03 -5.15 17.74
C LEU A 289 -13.55 -5.02 17.97
N PRO A 290 -14.28 -4.23 17.18
CA PRO A 290 -15.71 -4.12 17.35
C PRO A 290 -16.34 -5.49 17.03
N VAL A 291 -16.87 -6.15 18.06
CA VAL A 291 -17.75 -7.31 17.89
C VAL A 291 -19.09 -6.76 17.44
N TYR A 292 -19.33 -6.71 16.13
CA TYR A 292 -20.67 -6.48 15.62
C TYR A 292 -21.42 -7.81 15.62
N GLY A 293 -22.36 -7.93 16.56
CA GLY A 293 -23.39 -8.96 16.60
C GLY A 293 -24.76 -8.30 16.54
N MET A 294 -25.59 -8.87 15.64
CA MET A 294 -26.99 -8.57 15.25
C MET A 294 -27.18 -7.59 14.10
#